data_AF-A0A268TD88-F1
#
_entry.id   AF-A0A268TD88-F1
#
_cell.length_a   1.000
_cell.length_b   1.000
_cell.length_c   1.000
_cell.angle_alpha   90.00
_cell.angle_beta   90.00
_cell.angle_gamma   90.00
#
_symmetry.space_group_name_H-M   'P 1'
#
loop_
_entity.id
_entity.type
_entity.pdbx_description
1 polymer ?
#
loop_
_entity_poly.entity_id
_entity_poly.type
_entity_poly.pdbx_seq_one_letter_code
_entity_poly.pdbx_strand_id
1 'polypeptide(L)'
;MNELEIFELGLALAKALGGDKEAIADVALLYQRHPEMFENIKDVVETIEKVIKDPQIITEAKRENGLLALKQLSKNKMGEIAIQNDEGTNIIFHANKKRIKELEKMKQSLVETPAPSTHRSKSAGELMKENPSSGVDTHSMTAKNILPKNPQSKPYDGDKNPKNPKEKTKKRR
;
A
#
# COMPACT_ATOMS: atom_id res chain seq x y z
N MET A 1 18.21 -14.36 -13.28
CA MET A 1 19.59 -13.91 -13.00
C MET A 1 19.48 -12.90 -11.89
N ASN A 2 20.25 -13.08 -10.83
CA ASN A 2 20.24 -12.20 -9.66
C ASN A 2 21.52 -11.37 -9.77
N GLU A 3 21.38 -10.05 -9.76
CA GLU A 3 22.50 -9.13 -9.93
C GLU A 3 22.76 -8.53 -8.56
N LEU A 4 23.58 -9.23 -7.78
CA LEU A 4 23.88 -8.89 -6.40
C LEU A 4 25.04 -7.89 -6.34
N GLU A 5 24.75 -6.69 -5.87
CA GLU A 5 25.73 -5.62 -5.66
C GLU A 5 25.85 -5.27 -4.17
N ILE A 6 27.05 -4.84 -3.77
CA ILE A 6 27.39 -4.40 -2.41
C ILE A 6 27.58 -2.89 -2.44
N PHE A 7 26.94 -2.19 -1.50
CA PHE A 7 26.90 -0.73 -1.45
C PHE A 7 27.45 -0.19 -0.12
N GLU A 8 28.36 0.78 -0.20
CA GLU A 8 28.83 1.52 0.98
C GLU A 8 27.77 2.53 1.48
N LEU A 9 27.46 2.45 2.77
CA LEU A 9 26.47 3.26 3.47
C LEU A 9 27.09 4.51 4.08
N GLY A 10 26.39 5.64 3.96
CA GLY A 10 26.77 6.87 4.66
C GLY A 10 26.72 6.71 6.18
N LEU A 11 27.63 7.37 6.90
CA LEU A 11 27.83 7.21 8.35
C LEU A 11 26.55 7.36 9.19
N ALA A 12 25.64 8.25 8.79
CA ALA A 12 24.36 8.44 9.48
C ALA A 12 23.43 7.21 9.36
N LEU A 13 23.45 6.54 8.21
CA LEU A 13 22.64 5.36 7.91
C LEU A 13 23.25 4.10 8.52
N ALA A 14 24.57 3.92 8.39
CA ALA A 14 25.33 2.85 9.03
C ALA A 14 25.09 2.85 10.55
N LYS A 15 25.17 4.03 11.20
CA LYS A 15 24.90 4.18 12.62
C LYS A 15 23.44 3.86 13.01
N ALA A 16 22.48 4.13 12.13
CA ALA A 16 21.07 3.81 12.37
C ALA A 16 20.77 2.30 12.19
N LEU A 17 21.59 1.58 11.42
CA LEU A 17 21.47 0.14 11.15
C LEU A 17 22.33 -0.75 12.07
N GLY A 18 22.88 -0.20 13.15
CA GLY A 18 23.67 -0.95 14.15
C GLY A 18 25.18 -0.76 14.08
N GLY A 19 25.71 -0.14 13.02
CA GLY A 19 27.12 0.23 12.86
C GLY A 19 27.75 -0.23 11.54
N ASP A 20 27.15 -1.23 10.89
CA ASP A 20 27.66 -1.82 9.64
C ASP A 20 27.58 -0.84 8.47
N LYS A 21 28.65 -0.80 7.68
CA LYS A 21 28.86 0.20 6.60
C LYS A 21 28.50 -0.31 5.21
N GLU A 22 28.06 -1.54 5.08
CA GLU A 22 27.74 -2.16 3.79
C GLU A 22 26.30 -2.65 3.78
N ALA A 23 25.66 -2.63 2.61
CA ALA A 23 24.40 -3.31 2.35
C ALA A 23 24.40 -4.00 0.99
N ILE A 24 23.69 -5.12 0.90
CA ILE A 24 23.53 -5.89 -0.33
C ILE A 24 22.19 -5.57 -1.01
N ALA A 25 22.16 -5.60 -2.33
CA ALA A 25 20.94 -5.47 -3.12
C ALA A 25 20.94 -6.40 -4.33
N ASP A 26 19.80 -7.02 -4.64
CA ASP A 26 19.56 -7.63 -5.96
C ASP A 26 19.01 -6.53 -6.88
N VAL A 27 19.90 -5.85 -7.60
CA VAL A 27 19.54 -4.65 -8.40
C VAL A 27 18.66 -5.01 -9.59
N ALA A 28 18.79 -6.23 -10.11
CA ALA A 28 17.90 -6.77 -11.13
C ALA A 28 16.47 -6.99 -10.59
N LEU A 29 16.32 -7.49 -9.35
CA LEU A 29 15.02 -7.62 -8.69
C LEU A 29 14.40 -6.26 -8.33
N LEU A 30 15.21 -5.28 -7.93
CA LEU A 30 14.74 -3.92 -7.67
C LEU A 30 14.27 -3.23 -8.96
N TYR A 31 14.99 -3.38 -10.07
CA TYR A 31 14.55 -2.91 -11.37
C TYR A 31 13.24 -3.57 -11.80
N GLN A 32 13.10 -4.89 -11.64
CA GLN A 32 11.87 -5.64 -11.98
C GLN A 32 10.63 -5.23 -11.16
N ARG A 33 10.81 -4.63 -9.97
CA ARG A 33 9.70 -4.12 -9.15
C ARG A 33 9.15 -2.78 -9.64
N HIS A 34 9.99 -1.95 -10.27
CA HIS A 34 9.64 -0.60 -10.73
C HIS A 34 10.28 -0.24 -12.09
N PRO A 35 10.12 -1.04 -13.16
CA PRO A 35 10.73 -0.78 -14.47
C PRO A 35 10.20 0.51 -15.12
N GLU A 36 9.05 1.04 -14.67
CA GLU A 36 8.50 2.33 -15.06
C GLU A 36 9.23 3.54 -14.44
N MET A 37 10.06 3.30 -13.41
CA MET A 37 10.69 4.36 -12.62
C MET A 37 12.18 4.56 -12.90
N PHE A 38 12.82 3.60 -13.57
CA PHE A 38 14.25 3.56 -13.85
C PHE A 38 14.50 3.34 -15.35
N GLU A 39 15.53 3.98 -15.91
CA GLU A 39 15.83 3.86 -17.34
C GLU A 39 16.50 2.53 -17.70
N ASN A 40 17.19 1.91 -16.73
CA ASN A 40 17.89 0.63 -16.81
C ASN A 40 18.41 0.25 -15.41
N ILE A 41 19.10 -0.89 -15.28
CA ILE A 41 19.64 -1.36 -13.99
C ILE A 41 20.67 -0.39 -13.39
N LYS A 42 21.56 0.22 -14.19
CA LYS A 42 22.56 1.19 -13.69
C LYS A 42 21.92 2.42 -13.07
N ASP A 43 20.75 2.82 -13.59
CA ASP A 43 19.96 3.92 -13.02
C ASP A 43 19.35 3.57 -11.64
N VAL A 44 19.17 2.27 -11.33
CA VAL A 44 18.88 1.79 -9.97
C VAL A 44 20.12 1.94 -9.08
N VAL A 45 21.28 1.44 -9.53
CA VAL A 45 22.58 1.50 -8.82
C VAL A 45 22.93 2.94 -8.45
N GLU A 46 22.93 3.84 -9.44
CA GLU A 46 23.19 5.27 -9.24
C GLU A 46 22.18 5.92 -8.28
N THR A 47 20.93 5.47 -8.26
CA THR A 47 19.90 6.00 -7.36
C THR A 47 20.12 5.53 -5.92
N ILE A 48 20.44 4.24 -5.74
CA ILE A 48 20.80 3.64 -4.45
C ILE A 48 22.00 4.41 -3.88
N GLU A 49 23.12 4.45 -4.59
CA GLU A 49 24.34 5.15 -4.17
C GLU A 49 24.09 6.59 -3.73
N LYS A 50 23.39 7.38 -4.56
CA LYS A 50 23.15 8.80 -4.30
C LYS A 50 22.35 9.02 -3.03
N VAL A 51 21.39 8.14 -2.72
CA VAL A 51 20.55 8.23 -1.52
C VAL A 51 21.30 7.75 -0.26
N ILE A 52 21.91 6.56 -0.29
CA ILE A 52 22.47 5.93 0.93
C ILE A 52 23.75 6.58 1.44
N LYS A 53 24.58 7.18 0.55
CA LYS A 53 25.85 7.82 0.94
C LYS A 53 25.64 9.08 1.79
N ASP A 54 24.49 9.74 1.63
CA ASP A 54 24.11 10.98 2.32
C ASP A 54 22.57 11.17 2.22
N PRO A 55 21.78 10.50 3.08
CA PRO A 55 20.32 10.63 3.07
C PRO A 55 19.88 11.93 3.76
N GLN A 56 18.90 12.63 3.19
CA GLN A 56 18.34 13.86 3.79
C GLN A 56 17.33 13.57 4.90
N ILE A 57 16.70 12.40 4.87
CA ILE A 57 15.83 11.89 5.93
C ILE A 57 16.10 10.41 6.08
N ILE A 58 16.20 9.95 7.32
CA ILE A 58 16.13 8.54 7.72
C ILE A 58 14.91 8.45 8.64
N THR A 59 14.04 7.48 8.39
CA THR A 59 12.85 7.21 9.22
C THR A 59 12.54 5.71 9.20
N GLU A 60 11.58 5.25 10.00
CA GLU A 60 11.17 3.85 10.02
C GLU A 60 10.42 3.46 8.72
N ALA A 61 10.68 2.26 8.22
CA ALA A 61 9.93 1.68 7.12
C ALA A 61 8.67 0.96 7.62
N LYS A 62 7.73 0.67 6.71
CA LYS A 62 6.51 -0.11 7.03
C LYS A 62 6.77 -1.60 7.37
N ARG A 63 8.02 -2.06 7.29
CA ARG A 63 8.45 -3.42 7.64
C ARG A 63 9.24 -3.33 8.93
N GLU A 64 8.95 -4.22 9.88
CA GLU A 64 9.62 -4.27 11.19
C GLU A 64 11.14 -4.28 11.04
N ASN A 65 11.83 -3.45 11.84
CA ASN A 65 13.28 -3.24 11.81
C ASN A 65 13.85 -2.77 10.45
N GLY A 66 13.00 -2.27 9.55
CA GLY A 66 13.41 -1.60 8.32
C GLY A 66 13.52 -0.09 8.50
N LEU A 67 14.48 0.53 7.82
CA LEU A 67 14.63 1.98 7.67
C LEU A 67 14.32 2.42 6.24
N LEU A 68 13.83 3.65 6.11
CA LEU A 68 13.55 4.34 4.86
C LEU A 68 14.50 5.54 4.71
N ALA A 69 15.41 5.46 3.73
CA ALA A 69 16.35 6.50 3.38
C ALA A 69 15.80 7.32 2.19
N LEU A 70 15.80 8.64 2.33
CA LEU A 70 15.16 9.57 1.39
C LEU A 70 16.11 10.70 1.00
N LYS A 71 16.20 11.01 -0.30
CA LYS A 71 17.03 12.12 -0.79
C LYS A 71 16.45 12.78 -2.04
N GLN A 72 16.60 14.10 -2.15
CA GLN A 72 16.39 14.80 -3.42
C GLN A 72 17.45 14.38 -4.46
N LEU A 73 17.01 13.96 -5.65
CA LEU A 73 17.89 13.60 -6.78
C LEU A 73 17.96 14.73 -7.81
N SER A 74 16.88 15.49 -7.98
CA SER A 74 16.81 16.63 -8.88
C SER A 74 15.75 17.64 -8.44
N LYS A 75 15.56 18.73 -9.19
CA LYS A 75 14.52 19.74 -8.92
C LYS A 75 13.12 19.14 -8.73
N ASN A 76 12.80 18.05 -9.44
CA ASN A 76 11.44 17.48 -9.50
C ASN A 76 11.32 16.05 -8.93
N LYS A 77 12.44 15.36 -8.64
CA LYS A 77 12.48 13.95 -8.24
C LYS A 77 13.25 13.73 -6.94
N MET A 78 12.75 12.81 -6.11
CA MET A 78 13.46 12.23 -4.96
C MET A 78 13.72 10.74 -5.21
N GLY A 79 14.72 10.18 -4.53
CA GLY A 79 14.94 8.75 -4.37
C GLY A 79 14.46 8.29 -3.00
N GLU A 80 13.91 7.09 -2.96
CA GLU A 80 13.42 6.41 -1.75
C GLU A 80 13.95 4.98 -1.75
N ILE A 81 14.78 4.66 -0.76
CA ILE A 81 15.42 3.35 -0.59
C ILE A 81 14.97 2.78 0.76
N ALA A 82 14.50 1.53 0.80
CA ALA A 82 14.21 0.84 2.06
C ALA A 82 15.19 -0.30 2.30
N ILE A 83 15.72 -0.34 3.52
CA ILE A 83 16.81 -1.23 3.96
C ILE A 83 16.36 -1.90 5.26
N GLN A 84 16.68 -3.16 5.45
CA GLN A 84 16.46 -3.89 6.69
C GLN A 84 17.76 -4.54 7.13
N ASN A 85 18.05 -4.55 8.43
CA ASN A 85 19.09 -5.42 8.97
C ASN A 85 18.49 -6.80 9.23
N ASP A 86 19.06 -7.83 8.59
CA ASP A 86 18.65 -9.23 8.64
C ASP A 86 19.81 -10.01 9.28
N GLU A 87 19.71 -10.26 10.59
CA GLU A 87 20.72 -10.94 11.42
C GLU A 87 22.18 -10.40 11.25
N GLY A 88 22.33 -9.08 11.12
CA GLY A 88 23.62 -8.40 10.90
C GLY A 88 23.96 -8.12 9.43
N THR A 89 23.13 -8.57 8.48
CA THR A 89 23.28 -8.24 7.05
C THR A 89 22.30 -7.15 6.66
N ASN A 90 22.77 -5.98 6.21
CA ASN A 90 21.88 -4.96 5.68
C ASN A 90 21.44 -5.32 4.25
N ILE A 91 20.12 -5.41 4.02
CA ILE A 91 19.53 -5.77 2.73
C ILE A 91 18.67 -4.61 2.22
N ILE A 92 19.02 -4.07 1.06
CA ILE A 92 18.19 -3.09 0.33
C ILE A 92 17.07 -3.86 -0.38
N PHE A 93 15.84 -3.72 0.11
CA PHE A 93 14.68 -4.45 -0.40
C PHE A 93 13.69 -3.59 -1.21
N HIS A 94 13.84 -2.25 -1.19
CA HIS A 94 13.08 -1.34 -2.04
C HIS A 94 13.98 -0.22 -2.57
N ALA A 95 13.79 0.14 -3.83
CA ALA A 95 14.37 1.32 -4.45
C ALA A 95 13.31 1.92 -5.40
N ASN A 96 13.08 3.24 -5.31
CA ASN A 96 12.06 3.93 -6.09
C ASN A 96 12.42 5.42 -6.30
N LYS A 97 11.83 6.06 -7.31
CA LYS A 97 11.95 7.51 -7.57
C LYS A 97 10.59 8.21 -7.50
N LYS A 98 10.36 9.07 -6.51
CA LYS A 98 9.09 9.78 -6.35
C LYS A 98 9.19 11.26 -6.74
N ARG A 99 8.05 11.96 -6.77
CA ARG A 99 8.01 13.42 -7.00
C ARG A 99 8.57 14.14 -5.76
N ILE A 100 9.28 15.24 -5.94
CA ILE A 100 9.91 15.98 -4.83
C ILE A 100 8.93 16.39 -3.72
N LYS A 101 7.66 16.62 -4.08
CA LYS A 101 6.58 16.95 -3.14
C LYS A 101 6.35 15.93 -2.02
N GLU A 102 6.72 14.67 -2.22
CA GLU A 102 6.61 13.66 -1.16
C GLU A 102 7.71 13.85 -0.10
N LEU A 103 8.91 14.30 -0.49
CA LEU A 103 9.99 14.69 0.44
C LEU A 103 9.59 15.92 1.25
N GLU A 104 8.93 16.89 0.61
CA GLU A 104 8.48 18.14 1.24
C GLU A 104 7.43 17.87 2.33
N LYS A 105 6.43 17.01 2.04
CA LYS A 105 5.45 16.53 3.04
C LYS A 105 6.13 15.82 4.21
N MET A 106 7.10 14.93 3.92
CA MET A 106 7.82 14.21 4.97
C MET A 106 8.60 15.17 5.88
N LYS A 107 9.30 16.17 5.31
CA LYS A 107 9.96 17.23 6.09
C LYS A 107 8.98 18.04 6.94
N GLN A 108 7.78 18.34 6.42
CA GLN A 108 6.72 19.00 7.20
C GLN A 108 6.28 18.13 8.39
N SER A 109 5.94 16.86 8.16
CA SER A 109 5.53 15.94 9.23
C SER A 109 6.60 15.64 10.29
N LEU A 110 7.88 15.86 9.98
CA LEU A 110 8.98 15.77 10.96
C LEU A 110 9.24 17.07 11.75
N VAL A 111 8.64 18.18 11.32
CA VAL A 111 8.86 19.54 11.89
C VAL A 111 7.59 20.13 12.52
N GLU A 112 6.43 19.50 12.33
CA GLU A 112 5.16 19.88 12.96
C GLU A 112 5.17 19.62 14.48
N THR A 113 5.70 20.60 15.22
CA THR A 113 5.31 20.92 16.60
C THR A 113 3.79 20.78 16.75
N PRO A 114 3.25 20.20 17.85
CA PRO A 114 1.82 19.96 17.98
C PRO A 114 1.02 21.26 18.06
N ALA A 115 0.61 21.78 16.90
CA ALA A 115 -0.36 22.85 16.78
C ALA A 115 -1.70 22.36 17.35
N PRO A 116 -2.42 23.18 18.14
CA PRO A 116 -3.62 22.73 18.83
C PRO A 116 -4.68 22.31 17.81
N SER A 117 -5.14 21.06 17.93
CA SER A 117 -6.14 20.49 17.02
C SER A 117 -7.39 21.37 17.01
N THR A 118 -7.64 22.06 15.89
CA THR A 118 -8.92 22.70 15.61
C THR A 118 -9.95 21.64 15.22
N HIS A 119 -10.19 20.73 16.17
CA HIS A 119 -11.21 19.70 16.12
C HIS A 119 -12.56 20.42 16.14
N ARG A 120 -13.05 20.83 14.96
CA ARG A 120 -14.36 21.47 14.79
C ARG A 120 -15.44 20.43 15.09
N SER A 121 -15.70 20.25 16.37
CA SER A 121 -16.84 19.52 16.90
C SER A 121 -18.09 20.06 16.21
N LYS A 122 -18.65 19.24 15.32
CA LYS A 122 -20.05 19.42 14.92
C LYS A 122 -20.85 19.18 16.19
N SER A 123 -21.40 20.25 16.76
CA SER A 123 -22.21 20.18 17.98
C SER A 123 -23.33 19.17 17.78
N ALA A 124 -23.53 18.29 18.76
CA ALA A 124 -24.64 17.35 18.75
C ALA A 124 -25.96 18.12 18.84
N GLY A 125 -26.63 18.30 17.70
CA GLY A 125 -27.93 18.95 17.59
C GLY A 125 -29.04 17.90 17.47
N GLU A 126 -29.78 17.74 18.56
CA GLU A 126 -31.06 17.05 18.75
C GLU A 126 -31.51 15.91 17.81
N LEU A 127 -31.82 14.76 18.41
CA LEU A 127 -32.72 13.76 17.84
C LEU A 127 -34.16 14.00 18.33
N MET A 128 -35.10 13.97 17.38
CA MET A 128 -36.53 13.63 17.54
C MET A 128 -37.43 14.53 18.39
N LYS A 129 -38.47 15.08 17.74
CA LYS A 129 -39.87 14.88 18.16
C LYS A 129 -40.87 15.07 17.01
N GLU A 130 -42.05 14.48 17.16
CA GLU A 130 -42.99 14.18 16.08
C GLU A 130 -44.17 15.17 15.88
N ASN A 131 -44.98 14.89 14.85
CA ASN A 131 -46.00 15.76 14.25
C ASN A 131 -47.22 16.07 15.17
N PRO A 132 -48.00 17.11 14.80
CA PRO A 132 -49.46 17.07 14.79
C PRO A 132 -50.04 16.96 13.37
N SER A 133 -51.31 16.55 13.25
CA SER A 133 -51.96 16.23 11.96
C SER A 133 -53.35 16.88 11.81
N SER A 134 -53.68 17.23 10.56
CA SER A 134 -55.02 17.27 9.97
C SER A 134 -54.86 16.83 8.50
N GLY A 135 -55.74 16.08 7.84
CA GLY A 135 -57.20 15.93 7.93
C GLY A 135 -57.78 16.42 6.59
N VAL A 136 -58.71 15.75 5.89
CA VAL A 136 -59.59 14.59 6.16
C VAL A 136 -59.65 13.73 4.85
N ASP A 137 -59.92 12.42 4.85
CA ASP A 137 -61.26 11.84 4.63
C ASP A 137 -61.34 10.34 4.97
N THR A 138 -62.53 9.89 5.40
CA THR A 138 -62.90 8.50 5.77
C THR A 138 -63.58 7.76 4.59
N HIS A 139 -63.87 6.45 4.56
CA HIS A 139 -64.18 5.42 5.59
C HIS A 139 -63.58 4.06 5.11
N SER A 140 -63.06 3.14 5.95
CA SER A 140 -63.76 2.20 6.86
C SER A 140 -64.82 1.33 6.15
N MET A 141 -64.91 -0.01 6.23
CA MET A 141 -64.38 -1.05 7.15
C MET A 141 -63.76 -2.24 6.32
N THR A 142 -63.50 -3.52 6.70
CA THR A 142 -63.87 -4.38 7.86
C THR A 142 -62.87 -5.56 8.13
N ALA A 143 -62.55 -5.77 9.41
CA ALA A 143 -62.11 -6.97 10.18
C ALA A 143 -61.63 -8.34 9.57
N LYS A 144 -60.54 -8.87 10.17
CA LYS A 144 -60.21 -10.31 10.49
C LYS A 144 -59.82 -11.25 9.31
N ASN A 145 -58.95 -12.27 9.44
CA ASN A 145 -58.16 -12.78 10.58
C ASN A 145 -56.96 -13.70 10.16
N ILE A 146 -56.01 -13.92 11.09
CA ILE A 146 -55.12 -15.12 11.26
C ILE A 146 -53.96 -15.38 10.27
N LEU A 147 -52.77 -15.64 10.84
CA LEU A 147 -51.57 -16.26 10.24
C LEU A 147 -51.43 -17.73 10.68
N PRO A 148 -50.70 -18.57 9.92
CA PRO A 148 -49.62 -19.34 10.55
C PRO A 148 -48.31 -19.40 9.74
N LYS A 149 -47.25 -20.00 10.33
CA LYS A 149 -45.88 -20.08 9.78
C LYS A 149 -45.58 -21.44 9.12
N ASN A 150 -44.75 -21.40 8.06
CA ASN A 150 -43.62 -22.28 7.68
C ASN A 150 -43.66 -23.81 7.99
N PRO A 151 -43.14 -24.66 7.07
CA PRO A 151 -41.80 -25.23 7.32
C PRO A 151 -40.89 -25.41 6.08
N GLN A 152 -39.62 -25.77 6.33
CA GLN A 152 -38.55 -25.99 5.35
C GLN A 152 -38.63 -27.33 4.59
N SER A 153 -37.95 -27.42 3.44
CA SER A 153 -37.22 -28.63 3.04
C SER A 153 -35.96 -28.36 2.20
N LYS A 154 -34.98 -29.26 2.37
CA LYS A 154 -33.74 -29.57 1.61
C LYS A 154 -33.49 -31.10 1.85
N PRO A 155 -32.54 -31.80 1.20
CA PRO A 155 -31.60 -31.42 0.12
C PRO A 155 -31.76 -32.32 -1.14
N TYR A 156 -30.80 -32.30 -2.07
CA TYR A 156 -29.93 -33.46 -2.36
C TYR A 156 -28.83 -33.11 -3.40
N ASP A 157 -27.75 -33.90 -3.39
CA ASP A 157 -26.48 -33.66 -4.08
C ASP A 157 -26.37 -34.35 -5.46
N GLY A 158 -25.34 -34.01 -6.26
CA GLY A 158 -25.05 -34.74 -7.50
C GLY A 158 -23.90 -34.15 -8.34
N ASP A 159 -22.72 -34.78 -8.29
CA ASP A 159 -21.55 -34.42 -9.13
C ASP A 159 -21.75 -34.69 -10.63
N LYS A 160 -21.13 -33.86 -11.49
CA LYS A 160 -20.04 -34.26 -12.44
C LYS A 160 -19.73 -33.24 -13.53
N ASN A 161 -18.52 -32.68 -13.46
CA ASN A 161 -17.67 -32.42 -14.64
C ASN A 161 -17.13 -33.81 -15.14
N PRO A 162 -16.64 -34.03 -16.39
CA PRO A 162 -16.40 -33.09 -17.49
C PRO A 162 -16.85 -33.54 -18.90
N LYS A 163 -16.57 -32.71 -19.92
CA LYS A 163 -16.05 -33.20 -21.22
C LYS A 163 -15.36 -32.15 -22.09
N ASN A 164 -14.19 -32.56 -22.60
CA ASN A 164 -13.35 -31.87 -23.58
C ASN A 164 -13.73 -32.30 -25.02
N PRO A 165 -13.81 -31.39 -26.01
CA PRO A 165 -13.93 -31.74 -27.42
C PRO A 165 -12.55 -31.85 -28.10
N LYS A 166 -12.23 -33.03 -28.64
CA LYS A 166 -11.02 -33.26 -29.46
C LYS A 166 -11.38 -33.70 -30.88
N GLU A 167 -10.63 -33.16 -31.84
CA GLU A 167 -10.25 -33.74 -33.15
C GLU A 167 -11.18 -33.77 -34.38
N LYS A 168 -10.52 -33.46 -35.53
CA LYS A 168 -10.67 -34.05 -36.89
C LYS A 168 -11.90 -33.61 -37.73
N THR A 169 -11.85 -33.57 -39.08
CA THR A 169 -10.84 -34.10 -40.05
C THR A 169 -10.81 -33.35 -41.40
N LYS A 170 -9.70 -33.50 -42.15
CA LYS A 170 -9.57 -33.42 -43.64
C LYS A 170 -9.74 -32.00 -44.27
N LYS A 171 -9.28 -31.75 -45.50
CA LYS A 171 -8.79 -32.64 -46.58
C LYS A 171 -7.61 -32.03 -47.36
N ARG A 172 -6.83 -32.89 -48.04
CA ARG A 172 -5.74 -32.51 -48.97
C ARG A 172 -6.20 -31.61 -50.12
N ARG A 173 -5.29 -30.77 -50.62
CA ARG A 173 -4.79 -30.94 -51.99
C ARG A 173 -3.28 -31.15 -51.95
#